data_AF-A0A950XLX1-F1
#
_entry.id   AF-A0A950XLX1-F1
#
_cell.length_a   1.000
_cell.length_b   1.000
_cell.length_c   1.000
_cell.angle_alpha   90.00
_cell.angle_beta   90.00
_cell.angle_gamma   90.00
#
_symmetry.space_group_name_H-M   'P 1'
#
loop_
_entity.id
_entity.type
_entity.pdbx_description
1 polymer ?
#
loop_
_entity_poly.entity_id
_entity_poly.type
_entity_poly.pdbx_seq_one_letter_code
_entity_poly.pdbx_strand_id
1 'polypeptide(L)' 'MSAMTRAPATMQSEAMRRSGALTIDPDQIRAQIEGLLAGLPEIVEGENELTEGDIDEIARRLSEAHDVLVRALESAEKG' A
#
# COMPACT_ATOMS: atom_id res chain seq x y z
N MET A 1 -23.80 25.72 45.32
CA MET A 1 -22.87 26.04 44.21
C MET A 1 -21.90 24.89 44.04
N SER A 2 -21.49 24.67 42.79
CA SER A 2 -20.48 23.71 42.30
C SER A 2 -20.97 22.30 41.94
N ALA A 3 -21.56 22.21 40.75
CA ALA A 3 -21.49 21.04 39.91
C ALA A 3 -20.02 20.84 39.47
N MET A 4 -19.45 19.69 39.82
CA MET A 4 -18.12 19.29 39.41
C MET A 4 -18.23 18.66 38.02
N THR A 5 -18.18 19.49 36.97
CA THR A 5 -18.10 19.06 35.57
C THR A 5 -16.87 18.17 35.38
N ARG A 6 -17.09 16.87 35.15
CA ARG A 6 -16.04 15.97 34.66
C ARG A 6 -15.74 16.35 33.22
N ALA A 7 -14.49 16.72 32.96
CA ALA A 7 -14.01 17.13 31.65
C ALA A 7 -14.26 16.02 30.58
N PRO A 8 -14.75 16.35 29.37
CA PRO A 8 -15.01 15.39 28.29
C PRO A 8 -13.77 15.04 27.43
N ALA A 9 -12.57 15.45 27.83
CA ALA A 9 -11.40 15.47 26.93
C ALA A 9 -10.80 14.09 26.58
N THR A 10 -11.03 13.05 27.38
CA THR A 10 -10.39 11.74 27.17
C THR A 10 -11.14 10.85 26.17
N MET A 11 -12.47 10.91 26.09
CA MET A 11 -13.23 10.09 25.13
C MET A 11 -13.02 10.54 23.67
N GLN A 12 -12.75 11.83 23.45
CA GLN A 12 -12.49 12.39 22.13
C GLN A 12 -11.10 12.00 21.60
N SER A 13 -10.12 11.77 22.49
CA SER A 13 -8.76 11.33 22.13
C SER A 13 -8.71 9.87 21.69
N GLU A 14 -9.53 9.01 22.31
CA GLU A 14 -9.66 7.59 21.91
C GLU A 14 -10.47 7.44 20.62
N ALA A 15 -11.53 8.24 20.46
CA ALA A 15 -12.31 8.30 19.23
C ALA A 15 -11.50 8.83 18.04
N MET A 16 -10.61 9.83 18.23
CA MET A 16 -9.72 10.32 17.15
C MET A 16 -8.68 9.27 16.71
N ARG A 17 -8.09 8.49 17.62
CA ARG A 17 -7.26 7.34 17.23
C ARG A 17 -8.05 6.28 16.45
N ARG A 18 -9.34 6.18 16.73
CA ARG A 18 -10.28 5.27 16.05
C ARG A 18 -10.90 5.86 14.77
N SER A 19 -10.64 7.14 14.44
CA SER A 19 -11.38 7.91 13.41
C SER A 19 -10.60 8.25 12.13
N GLY A 20 -9.31 7.95 11.98
CA GLY A 20 -8.57 8.43 10.77
C GLY A 20 -7.66 7.42 10.08
N ALA A 21 -7.33 6.30 10.71
CA ALA A 21 -6.52 5.23 10.11
C ALA A 21 -7.39 4.27 9.27
N LEU A 22 -8.31 4.82 8.48
CA LEU A 22 -9.24 4.06 7.66
C LEU A 22 -8.49 3.50 6.42
N THR A 23 -7.93 2.31 6.64
CA THR A 23 -7.79 1.14 5.75
C THR A 23 -6.76 1.12 4.63
N ILE A 24 -5.60 1.73 4.81
CA ILE A 24 -4.44 1.38 3.97
C ILE A 24 -3.25 1.02 4.84
N ASP A 25 -2.83 -0.23 4.77
CA ASP A 25 -1.61 -0.74 5.40
C ASP A 25 -0.47 -0.71 4.38
N PRO A 26 0.54 0.18 4.55
CA PRO A 26 1.68 0.25 3.64
C PRO A 26 2.50 -1.05 3.58
N ASP A 27 2.55 -1.82 4.67
CA ASP A 27 3.27 -3.10 4.69
C ASP A 27 2.53 -4.15 3.84
N GLN A 28 1.19 -4.15 3.88
CA GLN A 28 0.38 -5.01 3.02
C GLN A 28 0.54 -4.66 1.52
N ILE A 29 0.65 -3.38 1.19
CA ILE A 29 0.90 -2.95 -0.20
C ILE A 29 2.30 -3.39 -0.65
N ARG A 30 3.32 -3.20 0.19
CA ARG A 30 4.68 -3.68 -0.09
C ARG A 30 4.71 -5.17 -0.35
N ALA A 31 4.09 -5.97 0.51
CA ALA A 31 4.04 -7.43 0.34
C ALA A 31 3.33 -7.85 -0.97
N GLN A 32 2.26 -7.16 -1.37
CA GLN A 32 1.58 -7.43 -2.64
C GLN A 32 2.48 -7.11 -3.85
N ILE A 33 3.17 -5.97 -3.82
CA ILE A 33 4.10 -5.58 -4.88
C ILE A 33 5.29 -6.56 -4.94
N GLU A 34 5.87 -6.92 -3.80
CA GLU A 34 6.93 -7.93 -3.73
C GLU A 34 6.48 -9.26 -4.34
N GLY A 35 5.25 -9.70 -4.06
CA GLY A 35 4.68 -10.90 -4.66
C GLY A 35 4.55 -10.84 -6.18
N LEU A 36 4.16 -9.68 -6.73
CA LEU A 36 4.12 -9.46 -8.17
C LEU A 36 5.54 -9.48 -8.77
N LEU A 37 6.47 -8.75 -8.16
CA LEU A 37 7.83 -8.61 -8.68
C LEU A 37 8.67 -9.88 -8.52
N ALA A 38 8.38 -10.73 -7.55
CA ALA A 38 9.05 -12.02 -7.36
C ALA A 38 8.86 -12.99 -8.56
N GLY A 39 7.85 -12.75 -9.41
CA GLY A 39 7.66 -13.52 -10.62
C GLY A 39 8.54 -13.09 -11.80
N LEU A 40 9.19 -11.93 -11.71
CA LEU A 40 9.99 -11.39 -12.81
C LEU A 40 11.12 -12.34 -13.20
N PRO A 41 11.43 -12.43 -14.51
CA PRO A 41 12.59 -13.21 -14.96
C PRO A 41 13.87 -12.65 -14.34
N GLU A 42 14.76 -13.56 -13.92
CA GLU A 42 16.04 -13.20 -13.33
C GLU A 42 17.03 -12.76 -14.42
N ILE A 43 17.45 -11.49 -14.34
CA ILE A 43 18.36 -10.89 -15.31
C ILE A 43 19.79 -11.06 -14.77
N VAL A 44 20.51 -12.02 -15.31
CA VAL A 44 21.94 -12.21 -15.02
C VAL A 44 22.75 -11.66 -16.17
N GLU A 45 23.50 -10.58 -15.90
CA GLU A 45 24.35 -9.93 -16.90
C GLU A 45 25.32 -10.94 -17.53
N GLY A 46 25.24 -11.12 -18.85
CA GLY A 46 26.14 -11.99 -19.61
C GLY A 46 25.76 -13.46 -19.68
N GLU A 47 24.68 -13.89 -19.00
CA GLU A 47 24.21 -15.29 -19.04
C GLU A 47 22.84 -15.43 -19.70
N ASN A 48 21.94 -14.45 -19.53
CA ASN A 48 20.61 -14.46 -20.12
C ASN A 48 20.37 -13.20 -20.95
N GLU A 49 20.29 -13.35 -22.27
CA GLU A 49 19.75 -12.30 -23.14
C GLU A 49 18.23 -12.29 -22.98
N LEU A 50 17.66 -11.16 -22.56
CA LEU A 50 16.22 -11.00 -22.44
C LEU A 50 15.56 -11.22 -23.80
N THR A 51 14.62 -12.14 -23.86
CA THR A 51 13.80 -12.30 -25.05
C THR A 51 12.73 -11.20 -25.11
N GLU A 52 12.16 -10.97 -26.28
CA GLU A 52 11.01 -10.06 -26.43
C GLU A 52 9.85 -10.47 -25.51
N GLY A 53 9.62 -11.78 -25.34
CA GLY A 53 8.62 -12.31 -24.41
C GLY A 53 8.94 -12.01 -22.94
N ASP A 54 10.21 -11.99 -22.54
CA ASP A 54 10.61 -11.60 -21.18
C ASP A 54 10.34 -10.12 -20.93
N ILE A 55 10.61 -9.27 -21.92
CA ILE A 55 10.35 -7.83 -21.86
C ILE A 55 8.85 -7.55 -21.71
N ASP A 56 8.02 -8.23 -22.51
CA ASP A 56 6.56 -8.13 -22.42
C ASP A 56 6.05 -8.56 -21.03
N GLU A 57 6.59 -9.65 -20.50
CA GLU A 57 6.23 -10.15 -19.19
C GLU A 57 6.67 -9.21 -18.06
N ILE A 58 7.87 -8.61 -18.16
CA ILE A 58 8.34 -7.57 -17.24
C ILE A 58 7.39 -6.37 -17.29
N ALA A 59 7.05 -5.88 -18.48
CA ALA A 59 6.16 -4.73 -18.66
C ALA A 59 4.77 -4.97 -18.06
N ARG A 60 4.22 -6.17 -18.27
CA ARG A 60 2.93 -6.58 -17.69
C ARG A 60 2.97 -6.54 -16.16
N ARG A 61 3.98 -7.15 -15.54
CA ARG A 61 4.09 -7.20 -14.07
C ARG A 61 4.33 -5.84 -13.44
N LEU A 62 5.14 -4.99 -14.07
CA LEU A 62 5.35 -3.61 -13.60
C LEU A 62 4.06 -2.79 -13.69
N SER A 63 3.24 -2.99 -14.73
CA SER A 63 1.93 -2.33 -14.84
C SER A 63 0.97 -2.78 -13.74
N GLU A 64 0.93 -4.07 -13.42
CA GLU A 64 0.12 -4.61 -12.32
C GLU A 64 0.54 -4.04 -10.95
N ALA A 65 1.85 -3.94 -10.70
CA ALA A 65 2.37 -3.34 -9.47
C ALA A 65 2.01 -1.84 -9.37
N HIS A 66 2.06 -1.13 -10.50
CA HIS A 66 1.63 0.26 -10.58
C HIS A 66 0.13 0.42 -10.29
N ASP A 67 -0.73 -0.44 -10.85
CA ASP A 67 -2.18 -0.41 -10.57
C ASP A 67 -2.49 -0.59 -9.08
N VAL A 68 -1.74 -1.45 -8.37
CA VAL A 68 -1.85 -1.61 -6.92
C VAL A 68 -1.54 -0.30 -6.20
N LEU A 69 -0.46 0.39 -6.60
CA LEU A 69 -0.08 1.69 -6.03
C LEU A 69 -1.11 2.79 -6.30
N VAL A 70 -1.65 2.86 -7.53
CA VAL A 70 -2.68 3.85 -7.89
C VAL A 70 -3.95 3.63 -7.08
N ARG A 71 -4.43 2.39 -6.98
CA ARG A 71 -5.61 2.06 -6.17
C ARG A 71 -5.41 2.39 -4.70
N ALA A 72 -4.21 2.11 -4.18
CA ALA A 72 -3.86 2.51 -2.81
C ALA A 72 -3.89 4.04 -2.65
N LEU A 73 -3.30 4.80 -3.57
CA LEU A 73 -3.31 6.25 -3.50
C LEU A 73 -4.74 6.81 -3.56
N GLU A 74 -5.54 6.36 -4.53
CA GLU A 74 -6.94 6.77 -4.65
C GLU A 74 -7.78 6.41 -3.42
N SER A 75 -7.51 5.27 -2.78
CA SER A 75 -8.19 4.87 -1.56
C SER A 75 -7.75 5.70 -0.35
N ALA A 76 -6.50 6.19 -0.32
CA ALA A 76 -6.01 7.09 0.72
C ALA A 76 -6.67 8.48 0.59
N GLU A 77 -6.89 8.94 -0.64
CA GLU A 77 -7.54 10.21 -0.94
C GLU A 77 -9.05 10.23 -0.61
N LYS A 78 -9.69 9.06 -0.56
CA LYS A 78 -11.14 8.90 -0.30
C LYS A 78 -11.48 8.70 1.20
N GLY A 79 -10.48 8.46 2.05
CA GLY A 79 -10.63 8.26 3.51
C GLY A 79 -10.46 9.54 4.30
#